data_AF-A0AAW8QJA5-F1
#
_entry.id   AF-A0AAW8QJA5-F1
#
_cell.length_a   1.000
_cell.length_b   1.000
_cell.length_c   1.000
_cell.angle_alpha   90.00
_cell.angle_beta   90.00
_cell.angle_gamma   90.00
#
_symmetry.space_group_name_H-M   'P 1'
#
loop_
_entity.id
_entity.type
_entity.pdbx_description
1 polymer ?
#
loop_
_entity_poly.entity_id
_entity_poly.type
_entity_poly.pdbx_seq_one_letter_code
_entity_poly.pdbx_strand_id
1 'polypeptide(L)'
;LGQEKDMSSFTLVNLFSGPDGNLPFYIRLPAGQSVSPGVYRADTSLKVKWFYSVPAIAVAGIGLFFESPGFSRGVLGLGFNWGSGVDSLGSLSVTVLPDCRILTQDVNFGTAAFASKLEPVQSSMGIRCSLKTPYYVSLNNGLSPQNGDQRAMKSQSGNVFLKYDIFKNSSNDRWGSGSERWSSLNATINPGVHDAVTQQNYVFTTKITDENADTTPAGVYQDTVTVQVEF
;
A
#
# COMPACT_ATOMS: atom_id res chain seq x y z
N LEU A 1 27.89 0.13 -22.01
CA LEU A 1 28.88 -0.96 -22.07
C LEU A 1 28.50 -2.01 -21.02
N GLY A 2 28.50 -3.29 -21.38
CA GLY A 2 28.32 -4.38 -20.41
C GLY A 2 29.59 -4.58 -19.60
N GLN A 3 29.45 -4.94 -18.32
CA GLN A 3 30.55 -5.37 -17.47
C GLN A 3 30.45 -6.88 -17.24
N GLU A 4 31.60 -7.54 -17.24
CA GLU A 4 31.70 -8.95 -16.87
C GLU A 4 31.88 -9.07 -15.36
N LYS A 5 31.22 -10.06 -14.75
CA LYS A 5 31.33 -10.35 -13.33
C LYS A 5 31.52 -11.83 -13.11
N ASP A 6 32.69 -12.20 -12.61
CA ASP A 6 32.98 -13.56 -12.19
C ASP A 6 32.37 -13.81 -10.80
N MET A 7 31.59 -14.89 -10.69
CA MET A 7 30.95 -15.36 -9.45
C MET A 7 31.45 -16.75 -9.03
N SER A 8 32.53 -17.24 -9.66
CA SER A 8 33.11 -18.57 -9.41
C SER A 8 33.42 -18.76 -7.93
N SER A 9 32.68 -19.67 -7.30
CA SER A 9 32.83 -20.05 -5.90
C SER A 9 32.24 -21.44 -5.67
N PHE A 10 32.79 -22.18 -4.70
CA PHE A 10 32.23 -23.46 -4.26
C PHE A 10 30.84 -23.33 -3.63
N THR A 11 30.48 -22.13 -3.16
CA THR A 11 29.18 -21.86 -2.52
C THR A 11 28.14 -21.27 -3.47
N LEU A 12 28.51 -20.99 -4.74
CA LEU A 12 27.62 -20.35 -5.71
C LEU A 12 26.33 -21.16 -5.94
N VAL A 13 26.41 -22.49 -5.86
CA VAL A 13 25.27 -23.38 -6.06
C VAL A 13 24.12 -23.11 -5.09
N ASN A 14 24.41 -22.54 -3.91
CA ASN A 14 23.40 -22.20 -2.91
C ASN A 14 22.60 -20.93 -3.26
N LEU A 15 22.96 -20.20 -4.32
CA LEU A 15 22.20 -19.05 -4.81
C LEU A 15 21.08 -19.45 -5.77
N PHE A 16 21.13 -20.65 -6.35
CA PHE A 16 20.01 -21.17 -7.13
C PHE A 16 18.81 -21.42 -6.23
N SER A 17 17.66 -20.93 -6.64
CA SER A 17 16.46 -20.86 -5.82
C SER A 17 15.23 -21.41 -6.53
N GLY A 18 14.33 -22.03 -5.77
CA GLY A 18 13.11 -22.64 -6.29
C GLY A 18 13.36 -23.99 -7.00
N PRO A 19 12.28 -24.69 -7.37
CA PRO A 19 12.35 -26.01 -8.02
C PRO A 19 13.01 -25.96 -9.40
N ASP A 20 12.94 -24.82 -10.08
CA ASP A 20 13.55 -24.62 -11.41
C ASP A 20 15.03 -24.22 -11.33
N GLY A 21 15.59 -24.03 -10.13
CA GLY A 21 16.99 -23.65 -9.94
C GLY A 21 17.31 -22.27 -10.52
N ASN A 22 16.44 -21.29 -10.31
CA ASN A 22 16.62 -19.94 -10.83
C ASN A 22 17.71 -19.18 -10.07
N LEU A 23 18.64 -18.55 -10.80
CA LEU A 23 19.61 -17.61 -10.22
C LEU A 23 18.96 -16.22 -10.10
N PRO A 24 18.70 -15.70 -8.88
CA PRO A 24 17.90 -14.50 -8.70
C PRO A 24 18.67 -13.23 -9.08
N PHE A 25 17.97 -12.31 -9.74
CA PHE A 25 18.38 -10.92 -9.93
C PHE A 25 17.47 -10.03 -9.09
N TYR A 26 18.02 -8.92 -8.60
CA TYR A 26 17.29 -7.97 -7.78
C TYR A 26 17.13 -6.63 -8.49
N ILE A 27 15.89 -6.15 -8.55
CA ILE A 27 15.59 -4.79 -8.99
C ILE A 27 15.53 -3.91 -7.75
N ARG A 28 16.30 -2.81 -7.75
CA ARG A 28 16.24 -1.80 -6.70
C ARG A 28 15.53 -0.57 -7.25
N LEU A 29 14.44 -0.16 -6.60
CA LEU A 29 13.76 1.10 -6.87
C LEU A 29 14.24 2.14 -5.84
N PRO A 30 14.99 3.17 -6.25
CA PRO A 30 15.37 4.26 -5.36
C PRO A 30 14.17 4.97 -4.75
N ALA A 31 14.28 5.38 -3.48
CA ALA A 31 13.24 6.19 -2.83
C ALA A 31 13.15 7.60 -3.42
N GLY A 32 12.01 8.27 -3.21
CA GLY A 32 11.78 9.65 -3.64
C GLY A 32 11.26 9.80 -5.08
N GLN A 33 10.98 8.68 -5.77
CA GLN A 33 10.34 8.73 -7.07
C GLN A 33 8.82 8.89 -6.92
N SER A 34 8.27 9.94 -7.52
CA SER A 34 6.82 10.17 -7.62
C SER A 34 6.38 9.89 -9.05
N VAL A 35 5.71 8.75 -9.25
CA VAL A 35 5.24 8.30 -10.57
C VAL A 35 3.75 7.97 -10.50
N SER A 36 3.07 8.07 -11.64
CA SER A 36 1.66 7.68 -11.74
C SER A 36 1.52 6.16 -11.68
N PRO A 37 0.42 5.63 -11.13
CA PRO A 37 0.11 4.22 -11.23
C PRO A 37 0.08 3.74 -12.68
N GLY A 38 0.56 2.53 -12.92
CA GLY A 38 0.66 1.96 -14.26
C GLY A 38 1.75 0.91 -14.39
N VAL A 39 1.82 0.30 -15.57
CA VAL A 39 2.84 -0.69 -15.91
C VAL A 39 4.00 0.01 -16.60
N TYR A 40 5.15 0.03 -15.93
CA TYR A 40 6.41 0.52 -16.47
C TYR A 40 7.22 -0.65 -17.01
N ARG A 41 7.62 -0.58 -18.28
CA ARG A 41 8.46 -1.58 -18.93
C ARG A 41 9.85 -1.00 -19.14
N ALA A 42 10.87 -1.82 -18.97
CA ALA A 42 12.21 -1.44 -19.38
C ALA A 42 12.27 -1.25 -20.91
N ASP A 43 12.85 -0.14 -21.36
CA ASP A 43 12.99 0.16 -22.79
C ASP A 43 13.88 -0.86 -23.51
N THR A 44 14.83 -1.44 -22.78
CA THR A 44 15.73 -2.47 -23.28
C THR A 44 15.54 -3.76 -22.49
N SER A 45 15.34 -4.87 -23.21
CA SER A 45 15.35 -6.20 -22.60
C SER A 45 16.68 -6.46 -21.91
N LEU A 46 16.64 -7.14 -20.77
CA LEU A 46 17.83 -7.62 -20.09
C LEU A 46 18.43 -8.75 -20.93
N LYS A 47 19.62 -8.50 -21.48
CA LYS A 47 20.41 -9.51 -22.19
C LYS A 47 21.62 -9.86 -21.33
N VAL A 48 21.74 -11.13 -20.96
CA VAL A 48 22.90 -11.63 -20.19
C VAL A 48 23.48 -12.82 -20.93
N LYS A 49 24.80 -12.78 -21.17
CA LYS A 49 25.57 -13.90 -21.70
C LYS A 49 26.19 -14.66 -20.54
N TRP A 50 25.92 -15.96 -20.47
CA TRP A 50 26.33 -16.85 -19.40
C TRP A 50 27.47 -17.76 -19.84
N PHE A 51 28.50 -17.84 -19.01
CA PHE A 51 29.57 -18.83 -19.11
C PHE A 51 29.58 -19.58 -17.78
N TYR A 52 29.38 -20.89 -17.81
CA TYR A 52 29.20 -21.66 -16.59
C TYR A 52 29.70 -23.09 -16.73
N SER A 53 30.10 -23.66 -15.60
CA SER A 53 30.28 -25.09 -15.41
C SER A 53 29.94 -25.43 -13.96
N VAL A 54 28.79 -26.05 -13.77
CA VAL A 54 28.18 -26.33 -12.45
C VAL A 54 28.17 -27.84 -12.22
N PRO A 55 28.65 -28.35 -11.08
CA PRO A 55 28.64 -29.79 -10.81
C PRO A 55 27.22 -30.35 -10.77
N ALA A 56 27.00 -31.51 -11.39
CA ALA A 56 25.78 -32.27 -11.23
C ALA A 56 25.80 -33.08 -9.93
N ILE A 57 24.62 -33.48 -9.45
CA ILE A 57 24.50 -34.38 -8.32
C ILE A 57 25.02 -35.78 -8.69
N ALA A 58 25.61 -36.49 -7.71
CA ALA A 58 26.23 -37.79 -7.95
C ALA A 58 25.26 -38.85 -8.53
N VAL A 59 23.95 -38.73 -8.26
CA VAL A 59 22.90 -39.60 -8.83
C VAL A 59 22.84 -39.50 -10.36
N ALA A 60 23.16 -38.35 -10.94
CA ALA A 60 23.22 -38.18 -12.39
C ALA A 60 24.49 -38.80 -13.01
N GLY A 61 25.54 -38.98 -12.20
CA GLY A 61 26.84 -39.53 -12.60
C GLY A 61 28.00 -38.82 -11.91
N ILE A 62 29.01 -39.58 -11.45
CA ILE A 62 30.20 -39.01 -10.80
C ILE A 62 31.05 -38.28 -11.84
N GLY A 63 31.41 -37.02 -11.55
CA GLY A 63 32.24 -36.20 -12.43
C GLY A 63 31.50 -35.50 -13.57
N LEU A 64 30.15 -35.47 -13.53
CA LEU A 64 29.34 -34.74 -14.49
C LEU A 64 29.18 -33.26 -14.11
N PHE A 65 29.15 -32.41 -15.13
CA PHE A 65 28.97 -30.96 -15.02
C PHE A 65 27.96 -30.48 -16.07
N PHE A 66 27.16 -29.49 -15.69
CA PHE A 66 26.34 -28.70 -16.62
C PHE A 66 27.16 -27.50 -17.08
N GLU A 67 27.42 -27.39 -18.38
CA GLU A 67 28.41 -26.45 -18.90
C GLU A 67 27.88 -25.67 -20.10
N SER A 68 28.35 -24.43 -20.26
CA SER A 68 28.10 -23.64 -21.46
C SER A 68 28.88 -24.20 -22.67
N PRO A 69 28.40 -23.99 -23.91
CA PRO A 69 29.06 -24.52 -25.11
C PRO A 69 30.52 -24.09 -25.24
N GLY A 70 31.40 -25.08 -25.45
CA GLY A 70 32.83 -24.88 -25.63
C GLY A 70 33.61 -24.62 -24.34
N PHE A 71 32.98 -24.78 -23.18
CA PHE A 71 33.67 -24.67 -21.90
C PHE A 71 34.68 -25.82 -21.72
N SER A 72 35.84 -25.51 -21.14
CA SER A 72 36.89 -26.46 -20.77
C SER A 72 37.53 -26.03 -19.46
N ARG A 73 37.42 -26.89 -18.43
CA ARG A 73 38.09 -26.68 -17.12
C ARG A 73 39.62 -26.74 -17.21
N GLY A 74 40.14 -27.44 -18.23
CA GLY A 74 41.55 -27.78 -18.31
C GLY A 74 42.00 -28.76 -17.21
N VAL A 75 43.31 -29.00 -17.13
CA VAL A 75 43.95 -29.78 -16.05
C VAL A 75 45.06 -28.92 -15.46
N LEU A 76 45.07 -28.76 -14.13
CA LEU A 76 46.08 -27.97 -13.40
C LEU A 76 46.28 -26.53 -13.94
N GLY A 77 45.20 -25.90 -14.43
CA GLY A 77 45.21 -24.53 -14.94
C GLY A 77 45.64 -24.37 -16.42
N LEU A 78 45.97 -25.47 -17.12
CA LEU A 78 46.28 -25.47 -18.55
C LEU A 78 45.06 -25.87 -19.38
N GLY A 79 44.80 -25.14 -20.47
CA GLY A 79 43.68 -25.43 -21.38
C GLY A 79 42.31 -24.95 -20.90
N PHE A 80 42.28 -23.99 -19.97
CA PHE A 80 41.06 -23.37 -19.49
C PHE A 80 40.41 -22.50 -20.59
N ASN A 81 39.11 -22.70 -20.84
CA ASN A 81 38.36 -21.91 -21.82
C ASN A 81 36.91 -21.75 -21.34
N TRP A 82 36.40 -20.51 -21.33
CA TRP A 82 35.00 -20.23 -21.00
C TRP A 82 34.02 -20.63 -22.12
N GLY A 83 34.51 -20.81 -23.36
CA GLY A 83 33.70 -21.16 -24.52
C GLY A 83 32.99 -19.95 -25.12
N SER A 84 31.90 -20.20 -25.87
CA SER A 84 31.12 -19.15 -26.54
C SER A 84 29.98 -18.58 -25.68
N GLY A 85 29.67 -19.25 -24.56
CA GLY A 85 28.59 -18.90 -23.65
C GLY A 85 27.19 -19.12 -24.24
N VAL A 86 26.16 -18.77 -23.46
CA VAL A 86 24.74 -18.85 -23.83
C VAL A 86 24.05 -17.52 -23.52
N ASP A 87 23.28 -17.00 -24.47
CA ASP A 87 22.51 -15.77 -24.27
C ASP A 87 21.16 -16.04 -23.62
N SER A 88 20.81 -15.23 -22.63
CA SER A 88 19.47 -15.18 -22.02
C SER A 88 18.83 -13.81 -22.28
N LEU A 89 17.52 -13.81 -22.52
CA LEU A 89 16.72 -12.62 -22.76
C LEU A 89 15.57 -12.58 -21.76
N GLY A 90 15.43 -11.45 -21.05
CA GLY A 90 14.33 -11.21 -20.12
C GLY A 90 13.68 -9.85 -20.37
N SER A 91 12.35 -9.80 -20.31
CA SER A 91 11.62 -8.53 -20.20
C SER A 91 11.46 -8.18 -18.72
N LEU A 92 11.68 -6.90 -18.39
CA LEU A 92 11.49 -6.39 -17.04
C LEU A 92 10.30 -5.44 -17.04
N SER A 93 9.37 -5.66 -16.12
CA SER A 93 8.22 -4.78 -15.91
C SER A 93 7.96 -4.59 -14.42
N VAL A 94 7.58 -3.38 -14.05
CA VAL A 94 7.16 -3.01 -12.69
C VAL A 94 5.75 -2.43 -12.78
N THR A 95 4.85 -2.94 -11.95
CA THR A 95 3.49 -2.40 -11.82
C THR A 95 3.44 -1.50 -10.60
N VAL A 96 3.20 -0.21 -10.83
CA VAL A 96 2.93 0.76 -9.76
C VAL A 96 1.43 0.79 -9.54
N LEU A 97 1.00 0.50 -8.32
CA LEU A 97 -0.41 0.53 -7.93
C LEU A 97 -0.78 1.92 -7.38
N PRO A 98 -2.06 2.33 -7.50
CA PRO A 98 -2.57 3.49 -6.78
C PRO A 98 -2.45 3.27 -5.27
N ASP A 99 -1.97 4.27 -4.54
CA ASP A 99 -1.84 4.20 -3.09
C ASP A 99 -2.06 5.58 -2.46
N CYS A 100 -2.58 5.60 -1.23
CA CYS A 100 -2.87 6.81 -0.46
C CYS A 100 -2.37 6.69 0.98
N ARG A 101 -1.77 7.76 1.48
CA ARG A 101 -1.54 7.95 2.91
C ARG A 101 -2.65 8.79 3.50
N ILE A 102 -3.22 8.30 4.59
CA ILE A 102 -4.30 8.95 5.33
C ILE A 102 -3.74 9.38 6.69
N LEU A 103 -3.90 10.65 7.02
CA LEU A 103 -3.58 11.24 8.31
C LEU A 103 -4.89 11.70 8.96
N THR A 104 -5.27 11.05 10.05
CA THR A 104 -6.47 11.38 10.82
C THR A 104 -6.13 11.53 12.30
N GLN A 105 -7.01 12.19 13.04
CA GLN A 105 -6.92 12.36 14.49
C GLN A 105 -8.25 12.00 15.13
N ASP A 106 -8.21 11.54 16.37
CA ASP A 106 -9.40 11.21 17.13
C ASP A 106 -10.23 12.47 17.42
N VAL A 107 -11.55 12.35 17.29
CA VAL A 107 -12.49 13.41 17.64
C VAL A 107 -12.98 13.19 19.06
N ASN A 108 -12.82 14.21 19.91
CA ASN A 108 -13.19 14.15 21.32
C ASN A 108 -14.19 15.27 21.64
N PHE A 109 -15.43 14.90 22.00
CA PHE A 109 -16.47 15.84 22.43
C PHE A 109 -16.23 16.45 23.82
N GLY A 110 -15.27 15.91 24.58
CA GLY A 110 -15.04 16.31 25.97
C GLY A 110 -16.13 15.76 26.90
N THR A 111 -16.51 16.57 27.89
CA THR A 111 -17.44 16.17 28.96
C THR A 111 -18.57 17.19 29.10
N ALA A 112 -19.81 16.70 29.25
CA ALA A 112 -20.97 17.54 29.56
C ALA A 112 -21.93 16.79 30.50
N ALA A 113 -22.80 17.54 31.17
CA ALA A 113 -23.81 16.97 32.08
C ALA A 113 -24.94 16.23 31.34
N PHE A 114 -25.25 16.66 30.12
CA PHE A 114 -26.28 16.07 29.27
C PHE A 114 -25.72 15.88 27.85
N ALA A 115 -26.24 14.87 27.14
CA ALA A 115 -25.87 14.60 25.74
C ALA A 115 -26.11 15.81 24.84
N SER A 116 -27.21 16.54 25.05
CA SER A 116 -27.59 17.75 24.33
C SER A 116 -26.70 18.98 24.59
N LYS A 117 -25.78 18.89 25.56
CA LYS A 117 -24.81 19.94 25.89
C LYS A 117 -23.39 19.64 25.42
N LEU A 118 -23.19 18.54 24.70
CA LEU A 118 -21.92 18.25 24.02
C LEU A 118 -21.86 19.11 22.75
N GLU A 119 -20.93 20.06 22.74
CA GLU A 119 -20.75 20.97 21.61
C GLU A 119 -20.19 20.23 20.38
N PRO A 120 -20.59 20.62 19.16
CA PRO A 120 -19.99 20.13 17.93
C PRO A 120 -18.48 20.29 17.89
N VAL A 121 -17.78 19.28 17.39
CA VAL A 121 -16.31 19.32 17.24
C VAL A 121 -15.96 19.35 15.77
N GLN A 122 -15.21 20.37 15.36
CA GLN A 122 -14.64 20.45 14.03
C GLN A 122 -13.23 19.87 14.04
N SER A 123 -12.96 18.95 13.11
CA SER A 123 -11.65 18.32 12.92
C SER A 123 -11.31 18.25 11.43
N SER A 124 -10.16 17.69 11.09
CA SER A 124 -9.76 17.49 9.71
C SER A 124 -8.99 16.20 9.50
N MET A 125 -9.09 15.66 8.28
CA MET A 125 -8.31 14.51 7.82
C MET A 125 -7.52 14.91 6.58
N GLY A 126 -6.25 14.54 6.57
CA GLY A 126 -5.33 14.71 5.45
C GLY A 126 -5.21 13.45 4.61
N ILE A 127 -5.30 13.57 3.29
CA ILE A 127 -5.08 12.46 2.36
C ILE A 127 -4.11 12.91 1.28
N ARG A 128 -3.10 12.06 1.02
CA ARG A 128 -2.15 12.23 -0.08
C ARG A 128 -2.03 10.93 -0.85
N CYS A 129 -2.40 10.98 -2.13
CA CYS A 129 -2.39 9.82 -3.01
C CYS A 129 -1.33 9.91 -4.10
N SER A 130 -1.07 8.79 -4.78
CA SER A 130 -0.21 8.71 -5.96
C SER A 130 -0.56 9.73 -7.06
N LEU A 131 0.40 9.99 -7.93
CA LEU A 131 0.28 11.01 -8.99
C LEU A 131 -0.92 10.70 -9.90
N LYS A 132 -1.67 11.74 -10.31
CA LYS A 132 -2.84 11.65 -11.21
C LYS A 132 -3.91 10.65 -10.76
N THR A 133 -4.05 10.46 -9.46
CA THR A 133 -4.98 9.49 -8.88
C THR A 133 -6.15 10.24 -8.20
N PRO A 134 -7.26 10.52 -8.93
CA PRO A 134 -8.50 10.99 -8.29
C PRO A 134 -9.04 9.91 -7.36
N TYR A 135 -9.81 10.31 -6.35
CA TYR A 135 -10.38 9.36 -5.39
C TYR A 135 -11.65 9.90 -4.73
N TYR A 136 -12.41 9.01 -4.13
CA TYR A 136 -13.53 9.30 -3.25
C TYR A 136 -13.25 8.80 -1.84
N VAL A 137 -13.67 9.58 -0.86
CA VAL A 137 -13.53 9.24 0.56
C VAL A 137 -14.91 8.99 1.13
N SER A 138 -15.11 7.79 1.65
CA SER A 138 -16.36 7.35 2.27
C SER A 138 -16.11 7.01 3.74
N LEU A 139 -17.12 7.25 4.56
CA LEU A 139 -17.12 6.87 5.97
C LEU A 139 -18.22 5.84 6.19
N ASN A 140 -17.93 4.72 6.86
CA ASN A 140 -18.98 3.77 7.24
C ASN A 140 -19.84 4.32 8.41
N ASN A 141 -20.79 3.50 8.88
CA ASN A 141 -21.70 3.87 9.98
C ASN A 141 -21.19 3.44 11.37
N GLY A 142 -19.86 3.29 11.54
CA GLY A 142 -19.24 2.91 12.80
C GLY A 142 -19.36 1.43 13.14
N LEU A 143 -19.01 1.07 14.38
CA LEU A 143 -19.13 -0.29 14.92
C LEU A 143 -20.53 -0.59 15.48
N SER A 144 -21.30 0.45 15.81
CA SER A 144 -22.61 0.33 16.46
C SER A 144 -23.72 1.09 15.73
N PRO A 145 -23.93 0.85 14.41
CA PRO A 145 -24.99 1.52 13.66
C PRO A 145 -26.37 1.17 14.23
N GLN A 146 -27.23 2.19 14.32
CA GLN A 146 -28.63 2.06 14.68
C GLN A 146 -29.50 2.03 13.41
N ASN A 147 -30.81 1.89 13.58
CA ASN A 147 -31.76 1.85 12.47
C ASN A 147 -31.57 3.05 11.51
N GLY A 148 -31.64 2.79 10.21
CA GLY A 148 -31.49 3.82 9.18
C GLY A 148 -30.06 4.36 9.04
N ASP A 149 -29.05 3.52 9.29
CA ASP A 149 -27.62 3.86 9.15
C ASP A 149 -27.12 4.97 10.10
N GLN A 150 -27.90 5.28 11.14
CA GLN A 150 -27.54 6.27 12.15
C GLN A 150 -26.32 5.79 12.95
N ARG A 151 -25.24 6.58 12.93
CA ARG A 151 -24.05 6.29 13.74
C ARG A 151 -24.36 6.47 15.22
N ALA A 152 -23.77 5.61 16.04
CA ALA A 152 -23.84 5.76 17.47
C ALA A 152 -22.58 5.24 18.17
N MET A 153 -22.16 5.98 19.19
CA MET A 153 -21.13 5.55 20.12
C MET A 153 -21.73 4.63 21.15
N LYS A 154 -21.04 3.54 21.48
CA LYS A 154 -21.45 2.61 22.51
C LYS A 154 -20.81 2.98 23.85
N SER A 155 -21.60 2.91 24.92
CA SER A 155 -21.10 3.06 26.28
C SER A 155 -20.12 1.94 26.64
N GLN A 156 -19.04 2.26 27.33
CA GLN A 156 -18.10 1.25 27.83
C GLN A 156 -18.69 0.38 28.95
N SER A 157 -19.70 0.89 29.68
CA SER A 157 -20.28 0.23 30.85
C SER A 157 -21.60 -0.51 30.58
N GLY A 158 -22.10 -0.52 29.33
CA GLY A 158 -23.36 -1.21 29.02
C GLY A 158 -23.82 -1.09 27.56
N ASN A 159 -24.99 -1.66 27.26
CA ASN A 159 -25.62 -1.58 25.94
C ASN A 159 -26.47 -0.31 25.79
N VAL A 160 -25.81 0.83 25.92
CA VAL A 160 -26.39 2.16 25.74
C VAL A 160 -25.64 2.86 24.62
N PHE A 161 -26.37 3.58 23.78
CA PHE A 161 -25.84 4.21 22.58
C PHE A 161 -26.10 5.71 22.60
N LEU A 162 -25.08 6.48 22.20
CA LEU A 162 -25.13 7.93 22.02
C LEU A 162 -25.01 8.22 20.52
N LYS A 163 -26.11 8.63 19.90
CA LYS A 163 -26.17 8.88 18.45
C LYS A 163 -25.41 10.15 18.09
N TYR A 164 -24.67 10.10 16.99
CA TYR A 164 -23.90 11.22 16.47
C TYR A 164 -23.83 11.13 14.95
N ASP A 165 -23.38 12.20 14.29
CA ASP A 165 -23.04 12.13 12.87
C ASP A 165 -21.88 13.04 12.49
N ILE A 166 -21.32 12.78 11.31
CA ILE A 166 -20.19 13.51 10.73
C ILE A 166 -20.68 14.24 9.48
N PHE A 167 -20.46 15.54 9.44
CA PHE A 167 -20.89 16.44 8.38
C PHE A 167 -19.70 17.07 7.66
N LYS A 168 -19.87 17.34 6.37
CA LYS A 168 -18.84 17.96 5.53
C LYS A 168 -18.66 19.43 5.91
N ASN A 169 -17.43 19.87 6.16
CA ASN A 169 -17.11 21.22 6.64
C ASN A 169 -18.00 21.60 7.84
N SER A 170 -18.66 22.75 7.77
CA SER A 170 -19.69 23.21 8.71
C SER A 170 -21.11 23.13 8.12
N SER A 171 -21.32 22.33 7.06
CA SER A 171 -22.64 22.17 6.43
C SER A 171 -23.50 21.14 7.17
N ASN A 172 -24.68 20.85 6.62
CA ASN A 172 -25.55 19.76 7.04
C ASN A 172 -25.46 18.55 6.09
N ASP A 173 -24.50 18.54 5.17
CA ASP A 173 -24.30 17.41 4.27
C ASP A 173 -23.60 16.29 5.05
N ARG A 174 -24.33 15.19 5.26
CA ARG A 174 -23.77 14.00 5.90
C ARG A 174 -22.59 13.47 5.09
N TRP A 175 -21.53 13.10 5.79
CA TRP A 175 -20.41 12.38 5.19
C TRP A 175 -20.54 10.89 5.51
N GLY A 176 -20.89 10.12 4.49
CA GLY A 176 -21.07 8.67 4.57
C GLY A 176 -20.53 7.97 3.35
N SER A 177 -21.16 6.87 2.96
CA SER A 177 -20.86 6.09 1.76
C SER A 177 -21.86 6.37 0.63
N GLY A 178 -21.67 5.76 -0.56
CA GLY A 178 -22.61 5.90 -1.66
C GLY A 178 -22.68 7.34 -2.19
N SER A 179 -23.87 7.95 -2.20
CA SER A 179 -24.07 9.35 -2.63
C SER A 179 -23.47 10.37 -1.64
N GLU A 180 -23.19 9.97 -0.41
CA GLU A 180 -22.67 10.85 0.65
C GLU A 180 -21.13 10.90 0.67
N ARG A 181 -20.46 10.13 -0.19
CA ARG A 181 -19.00 10.14 -0.31
C ARG A 181 -18.46 11.52 -0.71
N TRP A 182 -17.19 11.76 -0.44
CA TRP A 182 -16.55 13.04 -0.71
C TRP A 182 -15.42 12.90 -1.74
N SER A 183 -15.60 13.51 -2.91
CA SER A 183 -14.59 13.53 -3.97
C SER A 183 -13.36 14.34 -3.58
N SER A 184 -12.17 13.88 -4.01
CA SER A 184 -10.92 14.65 -4.00
C SER A 184 -11.00 15.97 -4.76
N LEU A 185 -11.88 16.07 -5.75
CA LEU A 185 -12.13 17.33 -6.47
C LEU A 185 -12.77 18.41 -5.59
N ASN A 186 -13.38 18.01 -4.47
CA ASN A 186 -14.11 18.90 -3.57
C ASN A 186 -13.50 18.92 -2.15
N ALA A 187 -12.24 18.50 -1.98
CA ALA A 187 -11.57 18.58 -0.69
C ALA A 187 -11.54 20.03 -0.18
N THR A 188 -11.56 20.23 1.15
CA THR A 188 -11.59 21.57 1.76
C THR A 188 -10.33 22.38 1.44
N ILE A 189 -9.17 21.73 1.44
CA ILE A 189 -7.87 22.35 1.17
C ILE A 189 -7.18 21.55 0.05
N ASN A 190 -6.63 22.27 -0.93
CA ASN A 190 -5.98 21.72 -2.14
C ASN A 190 -6.88 20.77 -2.97
N PRO A 191 -8.15 21.14 -3.27
CA PRO A 191 -9.05 20.30 -4.07
C PRO A 191 -8.45 19.96 -5.44
N GLY A 192 -8.56 18.69 -5.83
CA GLY A 192 -8.13 18.21 -7.16
C GLY A 192 -6.63 18.20 -7.40
N VAL A 193 -5.79 18.46 -6.39
CA VAL A 193 -4.33 18.42 -6.52
C VAL A 193 -3.83 16.98 -6.35
N HIS A 194 -3.42 16.37 -7.46
CA HIS A 194 -2.97 14.97 -7.53
C HIS A 194 -1.49 14.87 -7.94
N ASP A 195 -0.60 15.60 -7.26
CA ASP A 195 0.83 15.71 -7.54
C ASP A 195 1.71 14.71 -6.74
N ALA A 196 1.08 13.87 -5.91
CA ALA A 196 1.72 12.94 -4.96
C ALA A 196 2.58 13.54 -3.85
N VAL A 197 2.59 14.87 -3.71
CA VAL A 197 3.35 15.59 -2.68
C VAL A 197 2.43 16.39 -1.77
N THR A 198 1.48 17.10 -2.38
CA THR A 198 0.49 17.94 -1.73
C THR A 198 -0.57 17.08 -1.04
N GLN A 199 -0.80 17.36 0.23
CA GLN A 199 -1.89 16.76 0.99
C GLN A 199 -3.18 17.54 0.75
N GLN A 200 -4.25 16.83 0.42
CA GLN A 200 -5.60 17.36 0.42
C GLN A 200 -6.18 17.20 1.82
N ASN A 201 -6.87 18.21 2.34
CA ASN A 201 -7.49 18.11 3.67
C ASN A 201 -9.01 18.23 3.57
N TYR A 202 -9.70 17.42 4.36
CA TYR A 202 -11.13 17.39 4.52
C TYR A 202 -11.47 17.86 5.91
N VAL A 203 -12.05 19.05 6.04
CA VAL A 203 -12.57 19.55 7.31
C VAL A 203 -13.97 18.99 7.50
N PHE A 204 -14.26 18.47 8.68
CA PHE A 204 -15.56 17.89 8.99
C PHE A 204 -15.97 18.24 10.41
N THR A 205 -17.28 18.27 10.64
CA THR A 205 -17.86 18.55 11.95
C THR A 205 -18.60 17.33 12.45
N THR A 206 -18.24 16.85 13.63
CA THR A 206 -18.94 15.76 14.32
C THR A 206 -19.90 16.37 15.32
N LYS A 207 -21.17 15.92 15.31
CA LYS A 207 -22.25 16.45 16.15
C LYS A 207 -22.97 15.31 16.85
N ILE A 208 -23.34 15.50 18.12
CA ILE A 208 -24.35 14.67 18.77
C ILE A 208 -25.70 15.03 18.13
N THR A 209 -26.54 14.03 17.84
CA THR A 209 -27.86 14.30 17.23
C THR A 209 -28.89 14.65 18.31
N ASP A 210 -29.89 15.45 17.93
CA ASP A 210 -30.95 15.89 18.85
C ASP A 210 -31.92 14.75 19.24
N GLU A 211 -31.79 13.58 18.60
CA GLU A 211 -32.61 12.39 18.89
C GLU A 211 -32.20 11.65 20.18
N ASN A 212 -31.12 12.08 20.84
CA ASN A 212 -30.70 11.47 22.09
C ASN A 212 -31.58 11.92 23.24
N ALA A 213 -32.03 10.96 24.06
CA ALA A 213 -32.84 11.28 25.23
C ALA A 213 -32.01 12.00 26.31
N ASP A 214 -32.60 12.98 27.00
CA ASP A 214 -31.96 13.64 28.15
C ASP A 214 -31.64 12.68 29.31
N THR A 215 -32.29 11.51 29.33
CA THR A 215 -32.07 10.43 30.29
C THR A 215 -30.88 9.53 29.93
N THR A 216 -30.07 9.89 28.92
CA THR A 216 -28.86 9.15 28.55
C THR A 216 -27.95 9.02 29.77
N PRO A 217 -27.64 7.79 30.23
CA PRO A 217 -26.77 7.55 31.37
C PRO A 217 -25.40 8.23 31.26
N ALA A 218 -24.85 8.63 32.40
CA ALA A 218 -23.47 9.10 32.45
C ALA A 218 -22.49 7.96 32.14
N GLY A 219 -21.48 8.24 31.32
CA GLY A 219 -20.46 7.26 30.97
C GLY A 219 -19.55 7.72 29.83
N VAL A 220 -18.55 6.89 29.53
CA VAL A 220 -17.68 7.08 28.37
C VAL A 220 -18.27 6.33 27.18
N TYR A 221 -18.46 7.05 26.07
CA TYR A 221 -19.02 6.52 24.83
C TYR A 221 -17.96 6.56 23.74
N GLN A 222 -17.80 5.46 23.00
CA GLN A 222 -16.81 5.35 21.93
C GLN A 222 -17.40 4.68 20.68
N ASP A 223 -16.87 5.04 19.52
CA ASP A 223 -17.13 4.38 18.24
C ASP A 223 -15.85 4.36 17.41
N THR A 224 -15.80 3.51 16.40
CA THR A 224 -14.71 3.49 15.42
C THR A 224 -15.30 3.51 14.02
N VAL A 225 -15.01 4.59 13.29
CA VAL A 225 -15.46 4.79 11.91
C VAL A 225 -14.35 4.38 10.95
N THR A 226 -14.68 3.51 10.00
CA THR A 226 -13.79 3.12 8.92
C THR A 226 -13.81 4.18 7.83
N VAL A 227 -12.62 4.70 7.51
CA VAL A 227 -12.39 5.55 6.35
C VAL A 227 -12.04 4.65 5.16
N GLN A 228 -12.82 4.74 4.09
CA GLN A 228 -12.56 4.05 2.83
C GLN A 228 -12.16 5.06 1.76
N VAL A 229 -11.03 4.81 1.10
CA VAL A 229 -10.58 5.57 -0.07
C VAL A 229 -10.70 4.68 -1.31
N GLU A 230 -11.45 5.15 -2.30
CA GLU A 230 -11.74 4.44 -3.55
C GLU A 230 -11.21 5.26 -4.74
N PHE A 231 -10.54 4.60 -5.67
CA PHE A 231 -9.90 5.19 -6.86
C PHE A 231 -10.82 5.24 -8.08
#